data_AF-A0A1Y3B8H6-F1
#
_entry.id   AF-A0A1Y3B8H6-F1
#
_cell.length_a   1.000
_cell.length_b   1.000
_cell.length_c   1.000
_cell.angle_alpha   90.00
_cell.angle_beta   90.00
_cell.angle_gamma   90.00
#
_symmetry.space_group_name_H-M   'P 1'
#
loop_
_entity.id
_entity.type
_entity.pdbx_description
1 polymer ?
#
loop_
_entity_poly.entity_id
_entity_poly.type
_entity_poly.pdbx_seq_one_letter_code
_entity_poly.pdbx_strand_id
1 'polypeptide(L)'
;MKENLRKLLNENRLEIVTGGWVMNDEAATHYFDMIDQLIEGHQFIRTELKIDTPLRNSWSIDPFGHSATFPYLLQKSGLSNIYIQRTHHSWKKYLSEKQFLDFFWKQSFQNVLDPSIPLCHMSPLHLYSFKYACGPDY
;
A
#
# COMPACT_ATOMS: atom_id res chain seq x y z
N MET A 1 25.62 0.51 12.37
CA MET A 1 24.41 1.10 11.75
C MET A 1 23.41 0.03 11.28
N LYS A 2 23.78 -0.90 10.38
CA LYS A 2 22.87 -1.98 9.90
C LYS A 2 22.31 -2.86 11.04
N GLU A 3 23.07 -3.12 12.09
CA GLU A 3 22.62 -3.91 13.25
C GLU A 3 21.56 -3.19 14.11
N ASN A 4 21.74 -1.88 14.36
CA ASN A 4 20.73 -1.07 15.05
C ASN A 4 19.43 -1.00 14.25
N LEU A 5 19.50 -0.92 12.92
CA LEU A 5 18.34 -0.96 12.05
C LEU A 5 17.58 -2.29 12.22
N ARG A 6 18.28 -3.43 12.14
CA ARG A 6 17.69 -4.76 12.37
C ARG A 6 17.06 -4.88 13.75
N LYS A 7 17.70 -4.33 14.78
CA LYS A 7 17.14 -4.29 16.14
C LYS A 7 15.80 -3.55 16.17
N LEU A 8 15.70 -2.37 15.56
CA LEU A 8 14.45 -1.61 15.51
C LEU A 8 13.33 -2.35 14.78
N LEU A 9 13.66 -3.06 13.70
CA LEU A 9 12.71 -3.87 12.94
C LEU A 9 12.23 -5.08 13.76
N ASN A 10 13.14 -5.81 14.40
CA ASN A 10 12.79 -6.96 15.25
C ASN A 10 11.97 -6.55 16.49
N GLU A 11 12.20 -5.34 17.01
CA GLU A 11 11.42 -4.74 18.10
C GLU A 11 10.08 -4.14 17.62
N ASN A 12 9.75 -4.22 16.32
CA ASN A 12 8.59 -3.58 15.69
C ASN A 12 8.50 -2.06 15.91
N ARG A 13 9.64 -1.39 16.15
CA ARG A 13 9.72 0.07 16.27
C ARG A 13 9.89 0.76 14.91
N LEU A 14 10.32 0.00 13.93
CA LEU A 14 10.37 0.39 12.52
C LEU A 14 9.66 -0.70 11.73
N GLU A 15 8.81 -0.30 10.79
CA GLU A 15 8.16 -1.20 9.84
C GLU A 15 8.50 -0.75 8.42
N ILE A 16 8.79 -1.71 7.54
CA ILE A 16 8.90 -1.45 6.11
C ILE A 16 7.54 -1.74 5.48
N VAL A 17 6.96 -0.75 4.83
CA VAL A 17 5.69 -0.85 4.11
C VAL A 17 5.92 -0.87 2.61
N THR A 18 5.11 -1.64 1.88
CA THR A 18 5.23 -1.96 0.44
C THR A 18 6.50 -2.73 0.08
N GLY A 19 7.67 -2.22 0.46
CA GLY A 19 8.98 -2.79 0.18
C GLY A 19 9.43 -2.66 -1.27
N GLY A 20 8.78 -1.84 -2.08
CA GLY A 20 9.24 -1.51 -3.42
C GLY A 20 10.47 -0.60 -3.39
N TRP A 21 11.20 -0.55 -4.49
CA TRP A 21 12.28 0.40 -4.69
C TRP A 21 11.77 1.85 -4.64
N VAL A 22 10.54 2.06 -5.11
CA VAL A 22 9.85 3.35 -5.09
C VAL A 22 8.36 3.15 -4.76
N MET A 23 7.69 4.26 -4.43
CA MET A 23 6.24 4.35 -4.57
C MET A 23 5.95 4.71 -6.03
N ASN A 24 5.66 3.71 -6.86
CA ASN A 24 5.52 3.89 -8.30
C ASN A 24 4.27 4.69 -8.67
N ASP A 25 4.30 5.35 -9.83
CA ASP A 25 3.09 5.86 -10.46
C ASP A 25 2.18 4.69 -10.85
N GLU A 26 0.86 4.89 -10.77
CA GLU A 26 -0.16 3.90 -11.08
C GLU A 26 -0.92 4.22 -12.38
N ALA A 27 -0.64 5.36 -13.03
CA ALA A 27 -1.34 5.79 -14.25
C ALA A 27 -0.55 5.49 -15.54
N ALA A 28 0.72 5.91 -15.63
CA ALA A 28 1.55 5.82 -16.83
C ALA A 28 2.52 4.63 -16.82
N THR A 29 2.74 4.01 -15.66
CA THR A 29 3.68 2.89 -15.49
C THR A 29 3.14 1.59 -16.09
N HIS A 30 3.98 0.86 -16.81
CA HIS A 30 3.63 -0.48 -17.27
C HIS A 30 3.76 -1.50 -16.14
N TYR A 31 2.94 -2.55 -16.11
CA TYR A 31 2.96 -3.52 -15.01
C TYR A 31 4.31 -4.26 -14.87
N PHE A 32 5.09 -4.38 -15.95
CA PHE A 32 6.46 -4.93 -15.87
C PHE A 32 7.35 -4.08 -14.96
N ASP A 33 7.35 -2.76 -15.12
CA ASP A 33 8.16 -1.86 -14.30
C ASP A 33 7.65 -1.82 -12.84
N MET A 34 6.34 -1.95 -12.64
CA MET A 34 5.76 -2.09 -11.30
C MET A 34 6.26 -3.35 -10.59
N ILE A 35 6.38 -4.47 -11.31
CA ILE A 35 6.89 -5.73 -10.77
C ILE A 35 8.39 -5.64 -10.53
N ASP A 36 9.15 -5.10 -11.48
CA ASP A 36 10.61 -5.02 -11.41
C ASP A 36 11.06 -4.23 -10.18
N GLN A 37 10.49 -3.04 -9.96
CA GLN A 37 10.81 -2.23 -8.79
C GLN A 37 10.40 -2.90 -7.46
N LEU A 38 9.30 -3.70 -7.46
CA LEU A 38 8.93 -4.50 -6.28
C LEU A 38 9.95 -5.60 -6.02
N ILE A 39 10.43 -6.28 -7.06
CA ILE A 39 11.45 -7.32 -6.97
C ILE A 39 12.74 -6.73 -6.40
N GLU A 40 13.22 -5.62 -6.95
CA GLU A 40 14.44 -4.95 -6.50
C GLU A 40 14.39 -4.58 -5.01
N GLY A 41 13.29 -3.94 -4.58
CA GLY A 41 13.12 -3.58 -3.18
C GLY A 41 13.03 -4.79 -2.24
N HIS A 42 12.25 -5.81 -2.61
CA HIS A 42 12.11 -7.03 -1.80
C HIS A 42 13.41 -7.84 -1.73
N GLN A 43 14.18 -7.90 -2.82
CA GLN A 43 15.48 -8.55 -2.84
C GLN A 43 16.49 -7.81 -1.96
N PHE A 44 16.54 -6.47 -2.02
CA PHE A 44 17.40 -5.68 -1.15
C PHE A 44 17.09 -5.92 0.32
N ILE A 45 15.81 -5.94 0.70
CA ILE A 45 15.36 -6.20 2.07
C ILE A 45 15.85 -7.58 2.56
N ARG A 46 15.71 -8.63 1.73
CA ARG A 46 16.13 -9.99 2.10
C ARG A 46 17.64 -10.13 2.16
N THR A 47 18.37 -9.59 1.20
CA THR A 47 19.82 -9.83 1.05
C THR A 47 20.66 -8.90 1.93
N GLU A 48 20.40 -7.59 1.86
CA GLU A 48 21.19 -6.57 2.55
C GLU A 48 20.72 -6.34 3.99
N LEU A 49 19.40 -6.23 4.18
CA LEU A 49 18.84 -6.02 5.51
C LEU A 49 18.69 -7.33 6.29
N LYS A 50 18.74 -8.50 5.62
CA LYS A 50 18.60 -9.82 6.24
C LYS A 50 17.28 -9.95 7.03
N ILE A 51 16.21 -9.44 6.44
CA ILE A 51 14.86 -9.50 6.99
C ILE A 51 14.09 -10.52 6.17
N ASP A 52 13.71 -11.63 6.83
CA ASP A 52 12.93 -12.69 6.19
C ASP A 52 11.43 -12.58 6.50
N THR A 53 11.03 -11.62 7.34
CA THR A 53 9.62 -11.39 7.66
C THR A 53 8.87 -10.90 6.43
N PRO A 54 7.78 -11.59 6.01
CA PRO A 54 6.96 -11.13 4.91
C PRO A 54 6.32 -9.77 5.22
N LEU A 55 6.42 -8.84 4.28
CA LEU A 55 5.72 -7.56 4.36
C LEU A 55 4.23 -7.81 4.16
N ARG A 56 3.39 -7.17 4.98
CA ARG A 56 1.92 -7.34 4.93
C ARG A 56 1.17 -6.09 4.48
N ASN A 57 1.76 -4.93 4.71
CA ASN A 57 1.12 -3.63 4.55
C ASN A 57 1.75 -2.86 3.39
N SER A 58 0.90 -2.36 2.50
CA SER A 58 1.27 -1.45 1.41
C SER A 58 0.82 -0.03 1.74
N TRP A 59 1.65 0.93 1.36
CA TRP A 59 1.45 2.36 1.59
C TRP A 59 1.64 3.13 0.27
N SER A 60 0.55 3.67 -0.27
CA SER A 60 0.53 4.42 -1.54
C SER A 60 -0.19 5.75 -1.34
N ILE A 61 0.55 6.79 -0.94
CA ILE A 61 -0.06 8.09 -0.56
C ILE A 61 0.09 9.20 -1.60
N ASP A 62 1.01 9.05 -2.56
CA ASP A 62 1.36 10.13 -3.48
C ASP A 62 1.19 9.85 -4.99
N PRO A 63 0.85 8.64 -5.48
CA PRO A 63 0.45 8.47 -6.88
C PRO A 63 -0.80 9.29 -7.21
N PHE A 64 -0.85 9.90 -8.39
CA PHE A 64 -1.97 10.79 -8.77
C PHE A 64 -3.16 10.00 -9.33
N GLY A 65 -3.87 9.32 -8.42
CA GLY A 65 -4.87 8.32 -8.77
C GLY A 65 -4.31 6.91 -8.58
N HIS A 66 -5.20 5.93 -8.45
CA HIS A 66 -4.83 4.55 -8.18
C HIS A 66 -5.43 3.61 -9.23
N SER A 67 -4.67 2.59 -9.60
CA SER A 67 -5.06 1.59 -10.59
C SER A 67 -5.47 0.30 -9.89
N ALA A 68 -6.40 -0.45 -10.50
CA ALA A 68 -6.72 -1.80 -10.03
C ALA A 68 -5.54 -2.77 -10.23
N THR A 69 -4.58 -2.47 -11.11
CA THR A 69 -3.42 -3.33 -11.39
C THR A 69 -2.54 -3.53 -10.16
N PHE A 70 -2.22 -2.45 -9.43
CA PHE A 70 -1.23 -2.53 -8.37
C PHE A 70 -1.71 -3.36 -7.14
N PRO A 71 -2.96 -3.24 -6.66
CA PRO A 71 -3.51 -4.15 -5.65
C PRO A 71 -3.39 -5.63 -6.00
N TYR A 72 -3.60 -5.99 -7.27
CA TYR A 72 -3.45 -7.36 -7.74
C TYR A 72 -1.99 -7.83 -7.68
N LEU A 73 -1.05 -6.98 -8.10
CA LEU A 73 0.38 -7.29 -8.01
C LEU A 73 0.82 -7.44 -6.55
N LEU A 74 0.41 -6.52 -5.67
CA LEU A 74 0.71 -6.55 -4.24
C LEU A 74 0.16 -7.83 -3.57
N GLN A 75 -1.07 -8.22 -3.92
CA GLN A 75 -1.66 -9.50 -3.50
C GLN A 75 -0.77 -10.68 -3.93
N LYS A 76 -0.33 -10.72 -5.19
CA LYS A 76 0.55 -11.78 -5.69
C LYS A 76 1.96 -11.74 -5.08
N SER A 77 2.39 -10.59 -4.57
CA SER A 77 3.62 -10.41 -3.80
C SER A 77 3.46 -10.75 -2.31
N GLY A 78 2.26 -11.15 -1.85
CA GLY A 78 2.01 -11.60 -0.48
C GLY A 78 1.56 -10.51 0.51
N LEU A 79 1.26 -9.31 0.02
CA LEU A 79 0.71 -8.24 0.85
C LEU A 79 -0.81 -8.39 0.98
N SER A 80 -1.32 -8.16 2.19
CA SER A 80 -2.73 -8.37 2.53
C SER A 80 -3.49 -7.06 2.83
N ASN A 81 -2.78 -5.99 3.16
CA ASN A 81 -3.37 -4.70 3.51
C ASN A 81 -2.79 -3.60 2.63
N ILE A 82 -3.64 -2.69 2.17
CA ILE A 82 -3.28 -1.59 1.28
C ILE A 82 -3.83 -0.29 1.86
N TYR A 83 -3.01 0.75 1.89
CA TYR A 83 -3.44 2.12 2.19
C TYR A 83 -3.29 2.99 0.95
N ILE A 84 -4.37 3.69 0.57
CA ILE A 84 -4.37 4.66 -0.53
C ILE A 84 -4.84 6.04 -0.08
N GLN A 85 -4.35 7.08 -0.75
CA GLN A 85 -4.71 8.47 -0.42
C GLN A 85 -5.38 9.21 -1.58
N ARG A 86 -4.75 9.30 -2.75
CA ARG A 86 -5.14 10.30 -3.77
C ARG A 86 -6.24 9.76 -4.67
N THR A 87 -7.47 9.81 -4.16
CA THR A 87 -8.70 9.58 -4.93
C THR A 87 -9.53 10.84 -5.07
N HIS A 88 -10.42 10.85 -6.05
CA HIS A 88 -11.28 12.02 -6.30
C HIS A 88 -12.08 12.39 -5.04
N HIS A 89 -12.10 13.68 -4.70
CA HIS A 89 -12.76 14.19 -3.49
C HIS A 89 -14.25 13.80 -3.38
N SER A 90 -14.98 13.73 -4.50
CA SER A 90 -16.38 13.27 -4.51
C SER A 90 -16.53 11.81 -4.11
N TRP A 91 -15.58 10.93 -4.51
CA TRP A 91 -15.56 9.54 -4.07
C TRP A 91 -15.26 9.43 -2.57
N LYS A 92 -14.28 10.21 -2.07
CA LYS A 92 -13.98 10.28 -0.64
C LYS A 92 -15.22 10.67 0.16
N LYS A 93 -15.91 11.74 -0.24
CA LYS A 93 -17.14 12.19 0.42
C LYS A 93 -18.22 11.09 0.42
N TYR A 94 -18.52 10.54 -0.75
CA TYR A 94 -19.53 9.50 -0.91
C TYR A 94 -19.23 8.25 -0.06
N LEU A 95 -18.00 7.73 -0.12
CA LEU A 95 -17.59 6.55 0.64
C LEU A 95 -17.52 6.83 2.14
N SER A 96 -17.15 8.04 2.55
CA SER A 96 -17.16 8.45 3.96
C SER A 96 -18.57 8.45 4.53
N GLU A 97 -19.55 9.02 3.82
CA GLU A 97 -20.97 9.04 4.21
C GLU A 97 -21.57 7.63 4.33
N LYS A 98 -21.05 6.67 3.54
CA LYS A 98 -21.46 5.26 3.56
C LYS A 98 -20.62 4.37 4.47
N GLN A 99 -19.57 4.90 5.09
CA GLN A 99 -18.60 4.13 5.87
C GLN A 99 -17.95 2.98 5.07
N PHE A 100 -17.71 3.20 3.77
CA PHE A 100 -17.14 2.23 2.82
C PHE A 100 -15.73 2.62 2.36
N LEU A 101 -14.97 3.31 3.21
CA LEU A 101 -13.56 3.63 2.93
C LEU A 101 -12.64 2.41 3.10
N ASP A 102 -13.09 1.43 3.87
CA ASP A 102 -12.46 0.11 3.97
C ASP A 102 -13.20 -0.88 3.08
N PHE A 103 -12.49 -1.52 2.16
CA PHE A 103 -13.08 -2.48 1.22
C PHE A 103 -12.07 -3.52 0.74
N PHE A 104 -12.57 -4.71 0.40
CA PHE A 104 -11.77 -5.75 -0.25
C PHE A 104 -11.58 -5.42 -1.73
N TRP A 105 -10.35 -5.09 -2.13
CA TRP A 105 -10.07 -4.64 -3.48
C TRP A 105 -9.72 -5.79 -4.41
N LYS A 106 -10.74 -6.36 -5.04
CA LYS A 106 -10.62 -7.46 -6.00
C LYS A 106 -10.58 -6.98 -7.45
N GLN A 107 -9.98 -7.79 -8.32
CA GLN A 107 -10.16 -7.67 -9.77
C GLN A 107 -11.56 -8.11 -10.20
N SER A 108 -11.99 -7.62 -11.36
CA SER A 108 -13.28 -8.01 -11.96
C SER A 108 -13.36 -9.51 -12.25
N PHE A 109 -12.24 -10.12 -12.64
CA PHE A 109 -12.13 -11.54 -12.98
C PHE A 109 -11.80 -12.45 -11.78
N GLN A 110 -11.60 -11.90 -10.57
CA GLN A 110 -11.32 -12.70 -9.38
C GLN A 110 -12.59 -13.25 -8.74
N ASN A 111 -12.47 -14.49 -8.23
CA ASN A 111 -13.50 -15.10 -7.39
C ASN A 111 -13.62 -14.31 -6.08
N VAL A 112 -14.84 -13.93 -5.72
CA VAL A 112 -15.13 -13.17 -4.49
C VAL A 112 -14.77 -13.94 -3.22
N LEU A 113 -14.73 -15.27 -3.28
CA LEU A 113 -14.37 -16.12 -2.15
C LEU A 113 -12.85 -16.32 -1.99
N ASP A 114 -12.02 -15.68 -2.82
CA ASP A 114 -10.56 -15.77 -2.69
C ASP A 114 -10.10 -15.08 -1.38
N PRO A 115 -9.59 -15.84 -0.40
CA PRO A 115 -9.19 -15.28 0.90
C PRO A 115 -7.94 -14.41 0.81
N SER A 116 -7.25 -14.41 -0.33
CA SER A 116 -6.06 -13.58 -0.54
C SER A 116 -6.39 -12.18 -1.04
N ILE A 117 -7.66 -11.85 -1.32
CA ILE A 117 -8.05 -10.49 -1.73
C ILE A 117 -7.65 -9.50 -0.63
N PRO A 118 -6.85 -8.45 -0.96
CA PRO A 118 -6.34 -7.55 0.05
C PRO A 118 -7.42 -6.60 0.57
N LEU A 119 -7.35 -6.28 1.86
CA LEU A 119 -8.12 -5.19 2.45
C LEU A 119 -7.46 -3.86 2.06
N CYS A 120 -8.23 -2.96 1.47
CA CYS A 120 -7.81 -1.61 1.15
C CYS A 120 -8.50 -0.60 2.06
N HIS A 121 -7.70 0.27 2.68
CA HIS A 121 -8.13 1.47 3.36
C HIS A 121 -7.90 2.69 2.48
N MET A 122 -8.97 3.42 2.16
CA MET A 122 -8.90 4.72 1.53
C MET A 122 -8.93 5.83 2.59
N SER A 123 -7.91 6.66 2.62
CA SER A 123 -7.90 7.84 3.50
C SER A 123 -9.10 8.75 3.24
N PRO A 124 -9.81 9.23 4.27
CA PRO A 124 -10.99 10.09 4.11
C PRO A 124 -10.67 11.51 3.63
N LEU A 125 -9.50 12.03 4.01
CA LEU A 125 -9.19 13.45 3.90
C LEU A 125 -8.37 13.79 2.65
N HIS A 126 -8.13 15.08 2.42
CA HIS A 126 -7.60 15.60 1.16
C HIS A 126 -6.12 15.24 0.93
N LEU A 127 -5.28 15.35 1.95
CA LEU A 127 -3.83 15.14 1.88
C LEU A 127 -3.34 14.25 3.02
N TYR A 128 -2.09 13.82 2.93
CA TYR A 128 -1.42 12.95 3.90
C TYR A 128 -0.56 13.71 4.93
N SER A 129 -0.49 15.04 4.86
CA SER A 129 0.18 15.84 5.88
C SER A 129 -0.62 15.85 7.19
N PHE A 130 0.04 16.06 8.32
CA PHE A 130 -0.57 16.08 9.66
C PHE A 130 -1.92 16.83 9.75
N LYS A 131 -2.01 18.05 9.18
CA LYS A 131 -3.22 18.88 9.17
C LYS A 131 -4.46 18.17 8.59
N TYR A 132 -4.24 17.25 7.67
CA TYR A 132 -5.29 16.52 6.97
C TYR A 132 -5.30 15.03 7.34
N ALA A 133 -4.64 14.65 8.44
CA ALA A 133 -4.61 13.28 8.94
C ALA A 133 -5.16 13.16 10.37
N CYS A 134 -5.08 14.23 11.18
CA CYS A 134 -5.57 14.22 12.57
C CYS A 134 -7.10 14.19 12.70
N GLY A 135 -7.82 14.56 11.65
CA GLY A 135 -9.27 14.65 11.63
C GLY A 135 -9.75 15.94 10.97
N PRO A 136 -11.04 16.02 10.62
CA PRO A 136 -11.68 17.26 10.21
C PRO A 136 -11.73 18.28 11.38
N ASP A 137 -11.54 19.55 11.08
CA ASP A 137 -11.88 20.68 11.97
C ASP A 137 -13.41 20.83 11.94
N TYR A 138 -14.09 20.45 13.02
CA TYR A 138 -15.52 20.72 13.25
C TYR A 138 -15.70 21.78 14.32
#